data_AF-A0A258AUE3-F1
#
_entry.id   AF-A0A258AUE3-F1
#
_cell.length_a   1.000
_cell.length_b   1.000
_cell.length_c   1.000
_cell.angle_alpha   90.00
_cell.angle_beta   90.00
_cell.angle_gamma   90.00
#
_symmetry.space_group_name_H-M   'P 1'
#
loop_
_entity.id
_entity.type
_entity.pdbx_description
1 polymer ?
#
loop_
_entity_poly.entity_id
_entity_poly.type
_entity_poly.pdbx_seq_one_letter_code
_entity_poly.pdbx_strand_id
1 'polypeptide(L)'
;MKHDTIPPAAAVFCCRPSPLRVSSPIFMLCGKLAALALALNLHADPRSSASYAVPTDSADAAGTHASSSSYSGDGSLGGITGISTVATPAETAKSGYIGQLYQVTSLQLAATPGTINESGTRQLGAEQVLDDGTTLAVPAASIAWGVQSGPLTGISSNGLATAGLVGQTTAATVQGLYLGLSATLGLSVLDTIPDNFGSYATDGIPDSWQLQYFGADNPLAAPTADATGTGQNNLFKYTAGLNPTDPASRFITAVGPAASSHTISISPRLPDRTYTVQFSTDLGATGWQPLTGATIQDNGQTRTVTDPDGASLRKFYRVQVSYP
;
A
#
# COMPACT_ATOMS: atom_id res chain seq x y z
N MET A 1 -11.87 59.14 33.85
CA MET A 1 -12.12 57.80 34.42
C MET A 1 -11.74 56.77 33.38
N LYS A 2 -10.69 56.01 33.66
CA LYS A 2 -10.30 54.80 32.94
C LYS A 2 -11.43 53.79 33.04
N HIS A 3 -11.75 53.11 31.94
CA HIS A 3 -12.52 51.87 32.00
C HIS A 3 -11.67 50.76 31.38
N ASP A 4 -11.21 49.88 32.26
CA ASP A 4 -10.52 48.64 31.98
C ASP A 4 -11.45 47.64 31.28
N THR A 5 -10.95 47.01 30.23
CA THR A 5 -11.46 45.72 29.74
C THR A 5 -10.27 44.78 29.52
N ILE A 6 -10.40 43.60 30.12
CA ILE A 6 -9.41 42.53 30.26
C ILE A 6 -9.37 41.69 28.97
N PRO A 7 -8.19 41.36 28.41
CA PRO A 7 -8.03 40.24 27.48
C PRO A 7 -7.43 38.97 28.14
N PRO A 8 -7.62 37.79 27.55
CA PRO A 8 -7.47 36.49 28.19
C PRO A 8 -6.02 36.00 28.34
N ALA A 9 -5.83 35.10 29.32
CA ALA A 9 -4.58 34.47 29.71
C ALA A 9 -3.99 33.57 28.60
N ALA A 10 -2.75 33.86 28.20
CA ALA A 10 -1.89 32.95 27.46
C ALA A 10 -0.77 32.46 28.40
N ALA A 11 -0.76 31.17 28.71
CA ALA A 11 0.29 30.53 29.48
C ALA A 11 1.49 30.24 28.56
N VAL A 12 2.57 30.99 28.72
CA VAL A 12 3.86 30.75 28.06
C VAL A 12 4.79 30.09 29.07
N PHE A 13 5.04 28.79 28.90
CA PHE A 13 6.05 28.05 29.66
C PHE A 13 7.43 28.27 29.04
N CYS A 14 8.29 29.05 29.72
CA CYS A 14 9.71 29.17 29.42
C CYS A 14 10.49 28.13 30.23
N CYS A 15 11.01 27.08 29.57
CA CYS A 15 11.97 26.15 30.17
C CYS A 15 13.38 26.53 29.74
N ARG A 16 14.23 26.89 30.69
CA ARG A 16 15.61 27.35 30.50
C ARG A 16 16.54 26.13 30.60
N PRO A 17 17.33 25.76 29.58
CA PRO A 17 18.30 24.68 29.70
C PRO A 17 19.65 25.19 30.21
N SER A 18 20.17 24.52 31.23
CA SER A 18 21.55 24.67 31.74
C SER A 18 22.47 23.66 31.06
N PRO A 19 23.74 23.97 30.78
CA PRO A 19 24.64 23.08 30.03
C PRO A 19 25.36 22.10 30.96
N LEU A 20 25.38 20.82 30.58
CA LEU A 20 26.24 19.78 31.18
C LEU A 20 27.10 19.13 30.08
N ARG A 21 28.36 18.90 30.45
CA ARG A 21 29.52 18.64 29.60
C ARG A 21 29.44 17.34 28.79
N VAL A 22 29.91 17.42 27.55
CA VAL A 22 30.14 16.29 26.62
C VAL A 22 31.49 15.64 26.93
N SER A 23 31.51 14.31 27.05
CA SER A 23 32.72 13.47 27.04
C SER A 23 32.77 12.66 25.72
N SER A 24 33.98 12.47 25.21
CA SER A 24 34.40 12.05 23.86
C SER A 24 33.83 10.74 23.29
N PRO A 25 33.81 10.57 21.95
CA PRO A 25 33.41 9.32 21.29
C PRO A 25 34.60 8.35 21.15
N ILE A 26 34.36 7.08 21.48
CA ILE A 26 35.25 5.95 21.19
C ILE A 26 34.90 5.40 19.81
N PHE A 27 35.90 5.37 18.93
CA PHE A 27 35.87 4.70 17.62
C PHE A 27 35.57 3.20 17.79
N MET A 28 34.48 2.71 17.19
CA MET A 28 34.18 1.28 17.10
C MET A 28 34.81 0.73 15.81
N LEU A 29 35.92 0.01 15.97
CA LEU A 29 36.60 -0.70 14.90
C LEU A 29 35.86 -2.02 14.63
N CYS A 30 35.45 -2.23 13.39
CA CYS A 30 34.92 -3.48 12.85
C CYS A 30 35.98 -4.58 12.93
N GLY A 31 35.77 -5.58 13.80
CA GLY A 31 36.62 -6.76 13.93
C GLY A 31 35.79 -8.04 13.76
N LYS A 32 36.08 -8.81 12.71
CA LYS A 32 35.53 -10.16 12.50
C LYS A 32 35.88 -11.05 13.70
N LEU A 33 34.90 -11.47 14.48
CA LEU A 33 35.07 -12.54 15.47
C LEU A 33 34.55 -13.85 14.91
N ALA A 34 35.46 -14.81 14.74
CA ALA A 34 35.12 -16.21 14.59
C ALA A 34 34.49 -16.70 15.91
N ALA A 35 33.27 -17.25 15.84
CA ALA A 35 32.62 -17.86 16.99
C ALA A 35 33.30 -19.20 17.32
N LEU A 36 34.15 -19.19 18.34
CA LEU A 36 34.62 -20.40 19.01
C LEU A 36 33.58 -20.74 20.10
N ALA A 37 32.81 -21.82 19.91
CA ALA A 37 31.83 -22.27 20.88
C ALA A 37 32.54 -22.83 22.12
N LEU A 38 32.61 -22.05 23.21
CA LEU A 38 32.93 -22.57 24.54
C LEU A 38 31.62 -23.05 25.19
N ALA A 39 31.58 -24.33 25.58
CA ALA A 39 30.54 -24.86 26.45
C ALA A 39 30.70 -24.23 27.85
N LEU A 40 29.75 -23.38 28.25
CA LEU A 40 29.71 -22.78 29.58
C LEU A 40 28.83 -23.65 30.50
N ASN A 41 29.43 -24.28 31.50
CA ASN A 41 28.70 -24.93 32.59
C ASN A 41 28.16 -23.86 33.56
N LEU A 42 26.84 -23.81 33.76
CA LEU A 42 26.25 -23.02 34.85
C LEU A 42 26.46 -23.78 36.17
N HIS A 43 27.05 -23.12 37.16
CA HIS A 43 27.26 -23.66 38.49
C HIS A 43 26.22 -23.03 39.44
N ALA A 44 25.53 -23.85 40.23
CA ALA A 44 24.75 -23.33 41.35
C ALA A 44 25.65 -23.19 42.59
N ASP A 45 25.52 -22.06 43.30
CA ASP A 45 26.26 -21.82 44.55
C ASP A 45 25.91 -22.86 45.63
N PRO A 46 26.83 -23.18 46.57
CA PRO A 46 26.60 -24.17 47.61
C PRO A 46 25.38 -23.82 48.46
N ARG A 47 24.50 -24.80 48.72
CA ARG A 47 23.38 -24.67 49.65
C ARG A 47 23.59 -25.60 50.84
N SER A 48 23.62 -25.04 52.05
CA SER A 48 23.79 -25.79 53.29
C SER A 48 22.63 -25.54 54.26
N SER A 49 22.31 -26.57 55.05
CA SER A 49 21.47 -26.48 56.24
C SER A 49 22.17 -27.22 57.39
N ALA A 50 21.65 -27.09 58.63
CA ALA A 50 22.20 -27.79 59.80
C ALA A 50 22.18 -29.34 59.68
N SER A 51 21.44 -29.91 58.71
CA SER A 51 21.28 -31.36 58.55
C SER A 51 21.95 -31.93 57.30
N TYR A 52 22.36 -31.09 56.35
CA TYR A 52 23.09 -31.54 55.15
C TYR A 52 23.81 -30.38 54.45
N ALA A 53 24.89 -30.70 53.73
CA ALA A 53 25.59 -29.80 52.83
C ALA A 53 25.56 -30.38 51.42
N VAL A 54 25.17 -29.58 50.42
CA VAL A 54 25.30 -29.91 49.00
C VAL A 54 26.47 -29.09 48.44
N PRO A 55 27.65 -29.71 48.19
CA PRO A 55 28.77 -29.03 47.55
C PRO A 55 28.46 -28.89 46.06
N THR A 56 28.27 -27.65 45.58
CA THR A 56 28.21 -27.22 44.16
C THR A 56 27.82 -28.32 43.15
N ASP A 57 26.56 -28.35 42.72
CA ASP A 57 26.14 -29.17 41.58
C ASP A 57 26.35 -28.40 40.26
N SER A 58 27.00 -29.05 39.29
CA SER A 58 27.05 -28.59 37.90
C SER A 58 26.08 -29.43 37.07
N ALA A 59 25.01 -28.81 36.59
CA ALA A 59 24.10 -29.49 35.67
C ALA A 59 24.49 -29.12 34.23
N ASP A 60 24.84 -30.13 33.45
CA ASP A 60 25.02 -30.01 32.00
C ASP A 60 23.88 -30.73 31.26
N ALA A 61 23.91 -30.68 29.92
CA ALA A 61 22.90 -31.30 29.07
C ALA A 61 22.97 -32.85 29.05
N ALA A 62 24.05 -33.45 29.54
CA ALA A 62 24.22 -34.91 29.64
C ALA A 62 23.75 -35.45 31.00
N GLY A 63 23.57 -34.57 31.99
CA GLY A 63 23.24 -34.91 33.37
C GLY A 63 24.49 -35.33 34.15
N THR A 64 24.54 -34.96 35.42
CA THR A 64 25.61 -35.39 36.33
C THR A 64 25.01 -36.05 37.57
N HIS A 65 25.67 -37.11 38.04
CA HIS A 65 25.29 -37.84 39.24
C HIS A 65 26.19 -37.39 40.39
N ALA A 66 25.59 -36.81 41.44
CA ALA A 66 26.27 -36.41 42.65
C ALA A 66 25.92 -37.38 43.78
N SER A 67 26.91 -37.88 44.52
CA SER A 67 26.69 -38.83 45.61
C SER A 67 27.52 -38.53 46.85
N SER A 68 26.92 -38.76 48.02
CA SER A 68 27.58 -38.80 49.32
C SER A 68 27.25 -40.10 50.07
N SER A 69 27.81 -40.28 51.28
CA SER A 69 27.49 -41.43 52.14
C SER A 69 26.03 -41.52 52.58
N SER A 70 25.24 -40.45 52.39
CA SER A 70 23.87 -40.34 52.93
C SER A 70 22.80 -40.01 51.88
N TYR A 71 23.17 -39.71 50.63
CA TYR A 71 22.23 -39.51 49.52
C TYR A 71 22.94 -39.59 48.16
N SER A 72 22.18 -39.92 47.13
CA SER A 72 22.53 -39.73 45.72
C SER A 72 21.46 -38.86 45.05
N GLY A 73 21.89 -38.00 44.12
CA GLY A 73 21.01 -37.16 43.34
C GLY A 73 21.47 -37.09 41.88
N ASP A 74 20.53 -37.29 40.97
CA ASP A 74 20.74 -37.08 39.53
C ASP A 74 20.18 -35.71 39.14
N GLY A 75 21.05 -34.83 38.65
CA GLY A 75 20.67 -33.51 38.15
C GLY A 75 20.87 -33.43 36.64
N SER A 76 19.79 -33.20 35.88
CA SER A 76 19.85 -32.95 34.44
C SER A 76 19.17 -31.63 34.09
N LEU A 77 19.85 -30.80 33.28
CA LEU A 77 19.26 -29.68 32.56
C LEU A 77 19.01 -30.08 31.10
N GLY A 78 18.36 -31.24 30.90
CA GLY A 78 17.77 -31.60 29.61
C GLY A 78 16.55 -30.73 29.32
N GLY A 79 16.36 -30.33 28.07
CA GLY A 79 15.27 -29.43 27.65
C GLY A 79 13.90 -29.87 28.17
N ILE A 80 13.09 -28.91 28.60
CA ILE A 80 11.70 -29.11 29.00
C ILE A 80 10.97 -29.83 27.87
N THR A 81 10.69 -31.12 28.05
CA THR A 81 9.61 -31.79 27.33
C THR A 81 8.37 -31.63 28.19
N GLY A 82 7.39 -30.89 27.68
CA GLY A 82 6.14 -30.66 28.37
C GLY A 82 5.03 -30.57 27.34
N ILE A 83 4.01 -31.39 27.49
CA ILE A 83 2.71 -31.14 26.87
C ILE A 83 2.03 -30.12 27.79
N SER A 84 1.80 -28.90 27.32
CA SER A 84 0.89 -28.01 28.03
C SER A 84 -0.53 -28.48 27.73
N THR A 85 -1.12 -29.25 28.63
CA THR A 85 -2.55 -29.57 28.59
C THR A 85 -3.42 -28.45 29.19
N VAL A 86 -2.81 -27.33 29.58
CA VAL A 86 -3.47 -26.26 30.37
C VAL A 86 -4.23 -25.27 29.48
N ALA A 87 -3.97 -25.24 28.18
CA ALA A 87 -4.77 -24.48 27.22
C ALA A 87 -4.98 -25.27 25.93
N THR A 88 -6.19 -25.20 25.37
CA THR A 88 -6.50 -25.78 24.06
C THR A 88 -6.22 -24.74 22.96
N PRO A 89 -5.59 -25.16 21.84
CA PRO A 89 -5.07 -26.50 21.57
C PRO A 89 -3.78 -26.80 22.36
N ALA A 90 -3.58 -28.07 22.69
CA ALA A 90 -2.37 -28.51 23.39
C ALA A 90 -1.14 -28.22 22.51
N GLU A 91 -0.27 -27.32 22.96
CA GLU A 91 0.95 -26.98 22.23
C GLU A 91 2.10 -27.92 22.63
N THR A 92 2.75 -28.51 21.63
CA THR A 92 3.94 -29.36 21.82
C THR A 92 5.16 -28.60 21.29
N ALA A 93 6.03 -28.15 22.19
CA ALA A 93 7.33 -27.59 21.79
C ALA A 93 8.25 -28.73 21.32
N LYS A 94 8.52 -28.80 20.01
CA LYS A 94 9.41 -29.79 19.40
C LYS A 94 10.80 -29.16 19.19
N SER A 95 11.70 -29.32 20.16
CA SER A 95 13.08 -28.80 20.06
C SER A 95 14.04 -29.82 19.45
N GLY A 96 14.34 -29.68 18.16
CA GLY A 96 15.69 -29.92 17.60
C GLY A 96 16.35 -31.31 17.74
N TYR A 97 15.61 -32.42 17.80
CA TYR A 97 16.25 -33.75 17.82
C TYR A 97 16.67 -34.23 16.41
N ILE A 98 17.91 -34.74 16.32
CA ILE A 98 18.44 -35.49 15.18
C ILE A 98 17.63 -36.78 15.06
N GLY A 99 16.60 -36.80 14.19
CA GLY A 99 15.74 -37.97 13.98
C GLY A 99 14.23 -37.71 13.98
N GLN A 100 13.80 -36.46 14.07
CA GLN A 100 12.38 -36.15 13.93
C GLN A 100 11.92 -36.37 12.48
N LEU A 101 11.11 -37.41 12.27
CA LEU A 101 10.49 -37.71 10.99
C LEU A 101 9.25 -36.83 10.84
N TYR A 102 9.32 -35.80 10.00
CA TYR A 102 8.16 -35.05 9.52
C TYR A 102 7.97 -35.33 8.03
N GLN A 103 6.72 -35.34 7.57
CA GLN A 103 6.40 -35.47 6.16
C GLN A 103 6.01 -34.10 5.61
N VAL A 104 6.70 -33.65 4.56
CA VAL A 104 6.27 -32.45 3.84
C VAL A 104 4.99 -32.77 3.06
N THR A 105 3.95 -31.98 3.30
CA THR A 105 2.64 -32.13 2.65
C THR A 105 2.47 -31.19 1.47
N SER A 106 2.95 -29.95 1.56
CA SER A 106 2.86 -28.98 0.46
C SER A 106 3.96 -27.91 0.49
N LEU A 107 4.12 -27.20 -0.62
CA LEU A 107 4.84 -25.93 -0.71
C LEU A 107 3.81 -24.79 -0.66
N GLN A 108 4.10 -23.74 0.11
CA GLN A 108 3.33 -22.51 0.14
C GLN A 108 4.24 -21.35 -0.24
N LEU A 109 3.71 -20.40 -1.01
CA LEU A 109 4.39 -19.17 -1.39
C LEU A 109 3.72 -17.99 -0.70
N ALA A 110 4.48 -16.94 -0.41
CA ALA A 110 3.98 -15.75 0.25
C ALA A 110 4.63 -14.46 -0.27
N ALA A 111 3.91 -13.35 -0.16
CA ALA A 111 4.40 -12.01 -0.38
C ALA A 111 3.63 -11.03 0.51
N THR A 112 4.34 -10.12 1.19
CA THR A 112 3.71 -9.19 2.13
C THR A 112 4.11 -7.74 1.82
N PRO A 113 3.17 -6.86 1.43
CA PRO A 113 1.82 -7.19 0.95
C PRO A 113 1.83 -7.96 -0.38
N GLY A 114 0.69 -8.56 -0.74
CA GLY A 114 0.47 -9.25 -2.02
C GLY A 114 0.32 -8.31 -3.23
N THR A 115 0.70 -7.05 -3.09
CA THR A 115 0.67 -6.04 -4.14
C THR A 115 2.08 -5.60 -4.54
N ILE A 116 2.23 -5.24 -5.81
CA ILE A 116 3.45 -4.63 -6.35
C ILE A 116 3.03 -3.39 -7.11
N ASN A 117 3.67 -2.24 -6.87
CA ASN A 117 3.49 -1.10 -7.77
C ASN A 117 4.13 -1.44 -9.11
N GLU A 118 3.56 -0.97 -10.22
CA GLU A 118 4.19 -1.05 -11.53
C GLU A 118 5.65 -0.56 -11.50
N SER A 119 6.50 -1.13 -12.36
CA SER A 119 7.96 -0.91 -12.34
C SER A 119 8.67 -1.20 -11.01
N GLY A 120 7.94 -1.59 -9.97
CA GLY A 120 8.45 -1.91 -8.66
C GLY A 120 8.83 -3.38 -8.53
N THR A 121 9.30 -3.73 -7.34
CA THR A 121 9.72 -5.10 -7.01
C THR A 121 9.08 -5.59 -5.71
N ARG A 122 8.89 -6.91 -5.59
CA ARG A 122 8.38 -7.58 -4.40
C ARG A 122 9.20 -8.81 -4.09
N GLN A 123 9.70 -8.89 -2.85
CA GLN A 123 10.32 -10.11 -2.34
C GLN A 123 9.24 -11.17 -2.10
N LEU A 124 9.45 -12.35 -2.68
CA LEU A 124 8.66 -13.55 -2.45
C LEU A 124 9.34 -14.42 -1.39
N GLY A 125 8.52 -15.12 -0.61
CA GLY A 125 8.93 -16.12 0.36
C GLY A 125 8.28 -17.47 0.05
N ALA A 126 8.83 -18.53 0.63
CA ALA A 126 8.28 -19.87 0.51
C ALA A 126 8.47 -20.66 1.81
N GLU A 127 7.51 -21.52 2.11
CA GLU A 127 7.53 -22.41 3.26
C GLU A 127 7.03 -23.79 2.84
N GLN A 128 7.63 -24.86 3.37
CA GLN A 128 7.08 -26.20 3.30
C GLN A 128 6.13 -26.40 4.48
N VAL A 129 4.93 -26.88 4.22
CA VAL A 129 3.96 -27.27 5.24
C VAL A 129 4.17 -28.74 5.57
N LEU A 130 4.17 -29.07 6.86
CA LEU A 130 4.36 -30.43 7.35
C LEU A 130 3.02 -31.12 7.66
N ASP A 131 3.06 -32.41 7.97
CA ASP A 131 1.90 -33.25 8.29
C ASP A 131 1.17 -32.85 9.58
N ASP A 132 1.86 -32.18 10.50
CA ASP A 132 1.28 -31.61 11.72
C ASP A 132 0.86 -30.14 11.57
N GLY A 133 0.93 -29.59 10.34
CA GLY A 133 0.54 -28.21 10.03
C GLY A 133 1.58 -27.14 10.38
N THR A 134 2.71 -27.52 10.98
CA THR A 134 3.84 -26.60 11.16
C THR A 134 4.55 -26.34 9.83
N THR A 135 5.38 -25.28 9.77
CA THR A 135 6.08 -24.91 8.54
C THR A 135 7.59 -24.88 8.69
N LEU A 136 8.30 -25.17 7.59
CA LEU A 136 9.73 -25.00 7.45
C LEU A 136 10.01 -23.91 6.41
N ALA A 137 10.79 -22.91 6.81
CA ALA A 137 11.22 -21.85 5.90
C ALA A 137 12.08 -22.43 4.77
N VAL A 138 11.73 -22.10 3.53
CA VAL A 138 12.51 -22.48 2.35
C VAL A 138 13.25 -21.24 1.85
N PRO A 139 14.60 -21.28 1.72
CA PRO A 139 15.34 -20.16 1.16
C PRO A 139 14.85 -19.85 -0.25
N ALA A 140 14.48 -18.59 -0.51
CA ALA A 140 13.97 -18.17 -1.82
C ALA A 140 14.94 -18.50 -2.97
N ALA A 141 16.25 -18.48 -2.70
CA ALA A 141 17.31 -18.85 -3.63
C ALA A 141 17.29 -20.33 -4.08
N SER A 142 16.58 -21.19 -3.36
CA SER A 142 16.46 -22.62 -3.66
C SER A 142 15.19 -23.00 -4.42
N ILE A 143 14.27 -22.04 -4.58
CA ILE A 143 13.03 -22.22 -5.34
C ILE A 143 13.30 -21.96 -6.82
N ALA A 144 12.82 -22.84 -7.69
CA ALA A 144 12.70 -22.54 -9.11
C ALA A 144 11.47 -21.65 -9.34
N TRP A 145 11.70 -20.34 -9.45
CA TRP A 145 10.65 -19.35 -9.67
C TRP A 145 10.25 -19.24 -11.14
N GLY A 146 8.97 -18.98 -11.39
CA GLY A 146 8.43 -18.69 -12.71
C GLY A 146 7.27 -17.72 -12.65
N VAL A 147 7.11 -16.91 -13.70
CA VAL A 147 5.89 -16.12 -13.93
C VAL A 147 4.92 -17.03 -14.67
N GLN A 148 3.80 -17.38 -14.05
CA GLN A 148 2.78 -18.20 -14.69
C GLN A 148 1.87 -17.35 -15.57
N SER A 149 1.48 -16.15 -15.11
CA SER A 149 0.69 -15.20 -15.88
C SER A 149 0.77 -13.77 -15.31
N GLY A 150 0.32 -12.81 -16.12
CA GLY A 150 0.20 -11.40 -15.73
C GLY A 150 1.45 -10.56 -15.99
N PRO A 151 1.43 -9.29 -15.58
CA PRO A 151 2.40 -8.27 -16.01
C PRO A 151 3.67 -8.25 -15.15
N LEU A 152 4.23 -9.42 -14.83
CA LEU A 152 5.56 -9.50 -14.22
C LEU A 152 6.60 -9.66 -15.33
N THR A 153 7.64 -8.82 -15.31
CA THR A 153 8.74 -8.91 -16.29
C THR A 153 9.69 -10.05 -15.96
N GLY A 154 9.71 -10.50 -14.71
CA GLY A 154 10.48 -11.67 -14.28
C GLY A 154 10.53 -11.82 -12.76
N ILE A 155 11.16 -12.90 -12.33
CA ILE A 155 11.48 -13.17 -10.92
C ILE A 155 12.94 -13.59 -10.88
N SER A 156 13.75 -12.95 -10.03
CA SER A 156 15.15 -13.31 -9.85
C SER A 156 15.30 -14.67 -9.16
N SER A 157 16.49 -15.27 -9.24
CA SER A 157 16.79 -16.51 -8.51
C SER A 157 16.57 -16.38 -7.00
N ASN A 158 16.70 -15.18 -6.44
CA ASN A 158 16.49 -14.91 -5.02
C ASN A 158 15.01 -14.60 -4.69
N GLY A 159 14.08 -14.83 -5.62
CA GLY A 159 12.65 -14.60 -5.41
C GLY A 159 12.24 -13.13 -5.42
N LEU A 160 13.00 -12.25 -6.07
CA LEU A 160 12.59 -10.85 -6.25
C LEU A 160 11.78 -10.74 -7.54
N ALA A 161 10.47 -10.58 -7.43
CA ALA A 161 9.57 -10.35 -8.55
C ALA A 161 9.62 -8.89 -8.99
N THR A 162 9.63 -8.64 -10.30
CA THR A 162 9.62 -7.29 -10.90
C THR A 162 8.35 -7.11 -11.72
N ALA A 163 7.61 -6.03 -11.44
CA ALA A 163 6.41 -5.67 -12.18
C ALA A 163 6.77 -4.89 -13.46
N GLY A 164 6.01 -5.13 -14.53
CA GLY A 164 5.97 -4.26 -15.70
C GLY A 164 5.04 -3.06 -15.48
N LEU A 165 4.91 -2.25 -16.53
CA LEU A 165 3.90 -1.19 -16.61
C LEU A 165 2.51 -1.80 -16.77
N VAL A 166 1.50 -1.17 -16.16
CA VAL A 166 0.10 -1.57 -16.29
C VAL A 166 -0.78 -0.33 -16.37
N GLY A 167 -1.68 -0.25 -17.35
CA GLY A 167 -2.63 0.86 -17.45
C GLY A 167 -3.86 0.71 -16.53
N GLN A 168 -3.92 -0.35 -15.74
CA GLN A 168 -4.93 -0.57 -14.70
C GLN A 168 -4.43 -1.65 -13.74
N THR A 169 -4.97 -1.68 -12.52
CA THR A 169 -4.61 -2.74 -11.56
C THR A 169 -4.89 -4.11 -12.18
N THR A 170 -3.85 -4.94 -12.28
CA THR A 170 -3.86 -6.19 -13.05
C THR A 170 -3.34 -7.34 -12.21
N ALA A 171 -4.04 -8.47 -12.25
CA ALA A 171 -3.64 -9.68 -11.54
C ALA A 171 -2.39 -10.32 -12.17
N ALA A 172 -1.52 -10.88 -11.33
CA ALA A 172 -0.40 -11.71 -11.73
C ALA A 172 -0.39 -13.01 -10.93
N THR A 173 0.15 -14.08 -11.50
CA THR A 173 0.36 -15.34 -10.81
C THR A 173 1.81 -15.78 -10.94
N VAL A 174 2.45 -16.03 -9.81
CA VAL A 174 3.79 -16.60 -9.74
C VAL A 174 3.70 -18.08 -9.42
N GLN A 175 4.66 -18.86 -9.91
CA GLN A 175 4.85 -20.26 -9.60
C GLN A 175 6.21 -20.46 -8.94
N GLY A 176 6.27 -21.39 -7.99
CA GLY A 176 7.50 -21.87 -7.38
C GLY A 176 7.53 -23.39 -7.40
N LEU A 177 8.69 -23.96 -7.70
CA LEU A 177 8.94 -25.40 -7.62
C LEU A 177 10.11 -25.69 -6.68
N TYR A 178 9.94 -26.67 -5.81
CA TYR A 178 10.97 -27.11 -4.86
C TYR A 178 10.82 -28.59 -4.53
N LEU A 179 11.88 -29.38 -4.75
CA LEU A 179 11.93 -30.83 -4.47
C LEU A 179 10.71 -31.61 -5.01
N GLY A 180 10.23 -31.24 -6.20
CA GLY A 180 9.07 -31.88 -6.85
C GLY A 180 7.70 -31.35 -6.42
N LEU A 181 7.64 -30.46 -5.42
CA LEU A 181 6.43 -29.74 -5.04
C LEU A 181 6.27 -28.49 -5.90
N SER A 182 5.03 -28.13 -6.25
CA SER A 182 4.70 -26.90 -6.96
C SER A 182 3.66 -26.13 -6.20
N ALA A 183 3.80 -24.81 -6.19
CA ALA A 183 2.86 -23.89 -5.58
C ALA A 183 2.70 -22.64 -6.43
N THR A 184 1.57 -21.96 -6.29
CA THR A 184 1.25 -20.72 -6.99
C THR A 184 0.84 -19.64 -6.01
N LEU A 185 1.16 -18.39 -6.32
CA LEU A 185 0.73 -17.22 -5.53
C LEU A 185 0.17 -16.15 -6.46
N GLY A 186 -1.05 -15.70 -6.14
CA GLY A 186 -1.68 -14.55 -6.78
C GLY A 186 -1.13 -13.25 -6.21
N LEU A 187 -0.87 -12.29 -7.09
CA LEU A 187 -0.43 -10.93 -6.78
C LEU A 187 -1.28 -9.93 -7.56
N SER A 188 -1.29 -8.67 -7.12
CA SER A 188 -1.88 -7.56 -7.88
C SER A 188 -0.81 -6.53 -8.20
N VAL A 189 -0.61 -6.25 -9.49
CA VAL A 189 0.23 -5.15 -9.94
C VAL A 189 -0.64 -3.89 -10.01
N LEU A 190 -0.25 -2.87 -9.25
CA LEU A 190 -0.99 -1.62 -9.13
C LEU A 190 -0.50 -0.63 -10.18
N ASP A 191 -1.45 -0.05 -10.90
CA ASP A 191 -1.27 1.17 -11.68
C ASP A 191 -1.13 2.34 -10.69
N THR A 192 0.03 2.98 -10.68
CA THR A 192 0.37 4.07 -9.76
C THR A 192 0.69 5.38 -10.46
N ILE A 193 0.95 5.32 -11.77
CA ILE A 193 1.23 6.44 -12.65
C ILE A 193 0.19 6.35 -13.78
N PRO A 194 -0.92 7.09 -13.68
CA PRO A 194 -2.12 6.81 -14.49
C PRO A 194 -1.99 6.96 -16.01
N ASP A 195 -0.91 7.52 -16.54
CA ASP A 195 -0.76 7.92 -17.95
C ASP A 195 0.66 7.61 -18.45
N ASN A 196 1.06 6.34 -18.36
CA ASN A 196 2.39 5.84 -18.73
C ASN A 196 2.37 4.51 -19.51
N PHE A 197 1.20 3.97 -19.86
CA PHE A 197 1.08 2.62 -20.40
C PHE A 197 0.97 2.57 -21.94
N GLY A 198 1.94 1.91 -22.57
CA GLY A 198 1.84 1.52 -23.98
C GLY A 198 1.64 2.70 -24.94
N SER A 199 0.67 2.57 -25.85
CA SER A 199 0.33 3.60 -26.86
C SER A 199 -0.50 4.76 -26.32
N TYR A 200 -0.99 4.65 -25.08
CA TYR A 200 -1.82 5.65 -24.41
C TYR A 200 -1.01 6.59 -23.51
N ALA A 201 0.22 6.20 -23.17
CA ALA A 201 1.12 6.97 -22.33
C ALA A 201 1.30 8.44 -22.75
N THR A 202 1.28 9.31 -21.74
CA THR A 202 1.60 10.74 -21.78
C THR A 202 0.67 11.59 -22.67
N ASP A 203 -0.58 11.17 -22.84
CA ASP A 203 -1.53 11.85 -23.72
C ASP A 203 -2.50 12.79 -22.97
N GLY A 204 -2.44 12.79 -21.63
CA GLY A 204 -3.26 13.62 -20.75
C GLY A 204 -4.59 12.99 -20.34
N ILE A 205 -4.85 11.74 -20.74
CA ILE A 205 -5.95 10.92 -20.26
C ILE A 205 -5.39 9.71 -19.51
N PRO A 206 -5.98 9.30 -18.38
CA PRO A 206 -5.55 8.07 -17.73
C PRO A 206 -5.72 6.84 -18.61
N ASP A 207 -4.68 6.00 -18.67
CA ASP A 207 -4.65 4.71 -19.35
C ASP A 207 -5.85 3.85 -18.95
N SER A 208 -6.19 3.84 -17.66
CA SER A 208 -7.30 3.05 -17.13
C SER A 208 -8.66 3.47 -17.71
N TRP A 209 -8.86 4.76 -17.98
CA TRP A 209 -10.05 5.26 -18.64
C TRP A 209 -10.08 4.83 -20.11
N GLN A 210 -8.95 4.93 -20.81
CA GLN A 210 -8.85 4.53 -22.22
C GLN A 210 -9.05 3.01 -22.39
N LEU A 211 -8.42 2.20 -21.54
CA LEU A 211 -8.60 0.75 -21.51
C LEU A 211 -10.05 0.35 -21.18
N GLN A 212 -10.68 1.02 -20.21
CA GLN A 212 -12.07 0.75 -19.83
C GLN A 212 -13.04 0.92 -20.99
N TYR A 213 -12.88 1.97 -21.80
CA TYR A 213 -13.85 2.31 -22.84
C TYR A 213 -13.49 1.77 -24.23
N PHE A 214 -12.20 1.60 -24.54
CA PHE A 214 -11.74 1.30 -25.89
C PHE A 214 -10.92 0.02 -26.02
N GLY A 215 -10.48 -0.56 -24.89
CA GLY A 215 -9.50 -1.64 -24.87
C GLY A 215 -8.08 -1.12 -25.16
N ALA A 216 -7.13 -2.03 -25.35
CA ALA A 216 -5.74 -1.69 -25.66
C ALA A 216 -5.56 -1.30 -27.13
N ASP A 217 -4.61 -0.39 -27.39
CA ASP A 217 -4.11 -0.03 -28.73
C ASP A 217 -5.19 0.40 -29.74
N ASN A 218 -6.23 1.09 -29.27
CA ASN A 218 -7.31 1.59 -30.09
C ASN A 218 -7.14 3.08 -30.42
N PRO A 219 -6.95 3.47 -31.69
CA PRO A 219 -6.74 4.87 -32.06
C PRO A 219 -7.95 5.78 -31.77
N LEU A 220 -9.15 5.22 -31.58
CA LEU A 220 -10.33 5.99 -31.18
C LEU A 220 -10.28 6.42 -29.71
N ALA A 221 -9.34 5.91 -28.91
CA ALA A 221 -9.09 6.32 -27.53
C ALA A 221 -8.27 7.62 -27.42
N ALA A 222 -7.68 8.10 -28.52
CA ALA A 222 -6.80 9.27 -28.50
C ALA A 222 -7.52 10.52 -27.95
N PRO A 223 -6.81 11.47 -27.28
CA PRO A 223 -7.45 12.59 -26.60
C PRO A 223 -8.24 13.52 -27.52
N THR A 224 -7.80 13.62 -28.77
CA THR A 224 -8.43 14.46 -29.81
C THR A 224 -9.50 13.73 -30.60
N ALA A 225 -9.65 12.41 -30.46
CA ALA A 225 -10.66 11.64 -31.16
C ALA A 225 -12.06 11.92 -30.58
N ASP A 226 -13.07 11.91 -31.45
CA ASP A 226 -14.48 11.93 -31.08
C ASP A 226 -15.13 10.67 -31.66
N ALA A 227 -15.06 9.59 -30.89
CA ALA A 227 -15.52 8.27 -31.31
C ALA A 227 -17.02 8.22 -31.69
N THR A 228 -17.80 9.20 -31.22
CA THR A 228 -19.26 9.27 -31.39
C THR A 228 -19.73 10.32 -32.39
N GLY A 229 -18.82 11.14 -32.93
CA GLY A 229 -19.17 12.24 -33.86
C GLY A 229 -20.07 13.32 -33.25
N THR A 230 -19.98 13.53 -31.94
CA THR A 230 -20.81 14.49 -31.18
C THR A 230 -20.27 15.93 -31.17
N GLY A 231 -19.07 16.12 -31.73
CA GLY A 231 -18.25 17.32 -31.62
C GLY A 231 -17.45 17.41 -30.31
N GLN A 232 -17.44 16.36 -29.48
CA GLN A 232 -16.81 16.35 -28.16
C GLN A 232 -15.73 15.28 -28.11
N ASN A 233 -14.46 15.71 -28.06
CA ASN A 233 -13.33 14.80 -28.04
C ASN A 233 -13.16 14.08 -26.69
N ASN A 234 -12.35 13.02 -26.68
CA ASN A 234 -12.12 12.20 -25.49
C ASN A 234 -11.54 12.98 -24.31
N LEU A 235 -10.63 13.93 -24.53
CA LEU A 235 -10.06 14.73 -23.45
C LEU A 235 -11.13 15.54 -22.72
N PHE A 236 -12.03 16.17 -23.49
CA PHE A 236 -13.17 16.87 -22.92
C PHE A 236 -14.14 15.90 -22.25
N LYS A 237 -14.44 14.75 -22.86
CA LYS A 237 -15.34 13.75 -22.29
C LYS A 237 -14.82 13.17 -20.98
N TYR A 238 -13.52 12.87 -20.88
CA TYR A 238 -12.85 12.51 -19.64
C TYR A 238 -12.99 13.64 -18.60
N THR A 239 -12.66 14.87 -18.98
CA THR A 239 -12.76 16.05 -18.08
C THR A 239 -14.19 16.33 -17.64
N ALA A 240 -15.21 16.00 -18.45
CA ALA A 240 -16.62 16.18 -18.12
C ALA A 240 -17.27 14.94 -17.47
N GLY A 241 -16.54 13.83 -17.33
CA GLY A 241 -17.03 12.57 -16.77
C GLY A 241 -18.11 11.89 -17.63
N LEU A 242 -17.96 11.95 -18.95
CA LEU A 242 -18.85 11.36 -19.93
C LEU A 242 -18.37 9.98 -20.38
N ASN A 243 -19.30 9.11 -20.78
CA ASN A 243 -18.97 7.90 -21.52
C ASN A 243 -18.60 8.28 -22.97
N PRO A 244 -17.37 7.98 -23.42
CA PRO A 244 -16.92 8.37 -24.76
C PRO A 244 -17.50 7.51 -25.89
N THR A 245 -18.05 6.35 -25.57
CA THR A 245 -18.63 5.39 -26.54
C THR A 245 -20.14 5.54 -26.71
N ASP A 246 -20.81 6.30 -25.84
CA ASP A 246 -22.24 6.56 -25.93
C ASP A 246 -22.51 7.94 -26.56
N PRO A 247 -23.16 8.01 -27.75
CA PRO A 247 -23.49 9.29 -28.38
C PRO A 247 -24.55 10.10 -27.61
N ALA A 248 -25.32 9.49 -26.69
CA ALA A 248 -26.25 10.22 -25.83
C ALA A 248 -25.54 10.87 -24.63
N SER A 249 -24.38 10.35 -24.23
CA SER A 249 -23.56 10.89 -23.14
C SER A 249 -22.79 12.13 -23.59
N ARG A 250 -23.48 13.28 -23.56
CA ARG A 250 -22.98 14.58 -24.06
C ARG A 250 -23.07 15.66 -23.01
N PHE A 251 -22.10 16.58 -23.05
CA PHE A 251 -22.18 17.82 -22.28
C PHE A 251 -22.95 18.86 -23.08
N ILE A 252 -24.04 19.35 -22.53
CA ILE A 252 -24.95 20.30 -23.14
C ILE A 252 -24.98 21.55 -22.28
N THR A 253 -24.81 22.69 -22.93
CA THR A 253 -25.00 24.00 -22.35
C THR A 253 -26.05 24.75 -23.16
N ALA A 254 -27.01 25.37 -22.50
CA ALA A 254 -27.98 26.23 -23.16
C ALA A 254 -28.15 27.54 -22.39
N VAL A 255 -28.26 28.64 -23.13
CA VAL A 255 -28.64 29.94 -22.59
C VAL A 255 -30.12 30.18 -22.87
N GLY A 256 -30.86 30.58 -21.84
CA GLY A 256 -32.28 30.93 -21.92
C GLY A 256 -32.53 32.32 -21.35
N PRO A 257 -33.55 33.04 -21.85
CA PRO A 257 -33.99 34.27 -21.23
C PRO A 257 -34.67 33.98 -19.89
N ALA A 258 -34.47 34.88 -18.93
CA ALA A 258 -35.26 35.01 -17.71
C ALA A 258 -35.63 36.49 -17.52
N ALA A 259 -36.65 36.79 -16.71
CA ALA A 259 -37.34 38.10 -16.66
C ALA A 259 -36.45 39.33 -16.99
N SER A 260 -35.40 39.57 -16.20
CA SER A 260 -34.41 40.63 -16.41
C SER A 260 -32.97 40.09 -16.45
N SER A 261 -32.81 38.80 -16.75
CA SER A 261 -31.55 38.06 -16.61
C SER A 261 -31.39 37.01 -17.71
N HIS A 262 -30.21 36.38 -17.80
CA HIS A 262 -30.03 35.16 -18.57
C HIS A 262 -29.79 33.98 -17.65
N THR A 263 -30.31 32.82 -18.01
CA THR A 263 -30.00 31.56 -17.34
C THR A 263 -29.11 30.71 -18.24
N ILE A 264 -28.05 30.16 -17.66
CA ILE A 264 -27.13 29.23 -18.31
C ILE A 264 -27.37 27.88 -17.65
N SER A 265 -27.90 26.94 -18.42
CA SER A 265 -28.05 25.54 -18.00
C SER A 265 -26.82 24.75 -18.42
N ILE A 266 -26.38 23.86 -17.54
CA ILE A 266 -25.21 23.00 -17.68
C ILE A 266 -25.63 21.58 -17.30
N SER A 267 -25.44 20.61 -18.21
CA SER A 267 -25.76 19.21 -17.96
C SER A 267 -24.87 18.27 -18.80
N PRO A 268 -24.39 17.14 -18.27
CA PRO A 268 -24.48 16.74 -16.87
C PRO A 268 -23.50 17.51 -15.98
N ARG A 269 -23.93 17.78 -14.75
CA ARG A 269 -23.14 18.32 -13.65
C ARG A 269 -22.77 17.19 -12.70
N LEU A 270 -21.47 16.96 -12.51
CA LEU A 270 -20.93 16.00 -11.57
C LEU A 270 -20.38 16.70 -10.32
N PRO A 271 -20.56 16.12 -9.11
CA PRO A 271 -20.14 16.75 -7.86
C PRO A 271 -18.64 16.99 -7.69
N ASP A 272 -17.82 16.13 -8.29
CA ASP A 272 -16.36 16.11 -8.23
C ASP A 272 -15.69 17.02 -9.28
N ARG A 273 -16.49 17.72 -10.10
CA ARG A 273 -16.02 18.65 -11.13
C ARG A 273 -16.35 20.09 -10.75
N THR A 274 -15.50 21.01 -11.19
CA THR A 274 -15.75 22.44 -11.07
C THR A 274 -16.25 23.01 -12.41
N TYR A 275 -17.23 23.92 -12.31
CA TYR A 275 -17.86 24.57 -13.46
C TYR A 275 -17.78 26.07 -13.28
N THR A 276 -16.98 26.73 -14.11
CA THR A 276 -16.84 28.18 -14.12
C THR A 276 -17.50 28.74 -15.36
N VAL A 277 -18.61 29.48 -15.18
CA VAL A 277 -19.21 30.25 -16.27
C VAL A 277 -18.38 31.51 -16.48
N GLN A 278 -17.98 31.71 -17.73
CA GLN A 278 -17.29 32.92 -18.18
C GLN A 278 -18.17 33.63 -19.20
N PHE A 279 -18.04 34.96 -19.28
CA PHE A 279 -18.73 35.77 -20.27
C PHE A 279 -17.77 36.70 -21.02
N SER A 280 -18.20 37.15 -22.19
CA SER A 280 -17.57 38.19 -23.00
C SER A 280 -18.65 39.02 -23.70
N THR A 281 -18.35 40.27 -24.06
CA THR A 281 -19.26 41.10 -24.89
C THR A 281 -19.03 40.92 -26.41
N ASP A 282 -18.02 40.14 -26.78
CA ASP A 282 -17.76 39.70 -28.16
C ASP A 282 -17.41 38.20 -28.22
N LEU A 283 -17.34 37.63 -29.43
CA LEU A 283 -16.97 36.23 -29.68
C LEU A 283 -15.46 36.03 -29.87
N GLY A 284 -14.63 37.02 -29.52
CA GLY A 284 -13.19 36.92 -29.64
C GLY A 284 -12.60 35.80 -28.79
N ALA A 285 -11.39 35.35 -29.16
CA ALA A 285 -10.67 34.33 -28.41
C ALA A 285 -10.19 34.82 -27.03
N THR A 286 -10.01 36.14 -26.87
CA THR A 286 -9.53 36.82 -25.66
C THR A 286 -10.65 37.66 -25.04
N GLY A 287 -10.53 37.99 -23.74
CA GLY A 287 -11.50 38.88 -23.07
C GLY A 287 -12.61 38.16 -22.30
N TRP A 288 -12.59 36.83 -22.27
CA TRP A 288 -13.47 36.03 -21.42
C TRP A 288 -13.14 36.22 -19.93
N GLN A 289 -14.13 36.62 -19.14
CA GLN A 289 -13.98 36.86 -17.72
C GLN A 289 -14.94 35.98 -16.91
N PRO A 290 -14.58 35.56 -15.68
CA PRO A 290 -15.51 34.85 -14.81
C PRO A 290 -16.79 35.66 -14.58
N LEU A 291 -17.93 35.00 -14.67
CA LEU A 291 -19.21 35.60 -14.34
C LEU A 291 -19.35 35.70 -12.80
N THR A 292 -19.18 36.91 -12.27
CA THR A 292 -19.33 37.20 -10.85
C THR A 292 -20.76 37.66 -10.54
N GLY A 293 -21.20 37.53 -9.28
CA GLY A 293 -22.54 37.95 -8.85
C GLY A 293 -23.70 37.05 -9.34
N ALA A 294 -23.41 35.98 -10.07
CA ALA A 294 -24.43 35.03 -10.51
C ALA A 294 -24.99 34.20 -9.35
N THR A 295 -26.27 33.85 -9.47
CA THR A 295 -26.91 32.88 -8.56
C THR A 295 -26.81 31.47 -9.15
N ILE A 296 -26.37 30.48 -8.37
CA ILE A 296 -26.22 29.09 -8.80
C ILE A 296 -27.30 28.24 -8.12
N GLN A 297 -27.99 27.43 -8.92
CA GLN A 297 -28.95 26.43 -8.45
C GLN A 297 -28.65 25.08 -9.09
N ASP A 298 -28.47 24.05 -8.28
CA ASP A 298 -28.25 22.68 -8.74
C ASP A 298 -29.53 21.85 -8.51
N ASN A 299 -29.98 21.14 -9.54
CA ASN A 299 -31.11 20.19 -9.48
C ASN A 299 -30.70 18.88 -10.17
N GLY A 300 -30.34 17.87 -9.36
CA GLY A 300 -29.77 16.63 -9.87
C GLY A 300 -28.47 16.90 -10.65
N GLN A 301 -28.42 16.44 -11.90
CA GLN A 301 -27.27 16.67 -12.80
C GLN A 301 -27.40 17.96 -13.61
N THR A 302 -28.39 18.81 -13.37
CA THR A 302 -28.48 20.10 -14.04
C THR A 302 -28.06 21.21 -13.10
N ARG A 303 -27.11 22.05 -13.54
CA ARG A 303 -26.77 23.31 -12.90
C ARG A 303 -27.35 24.46 -13.71
N THR A 304 -28.04 25.37 -13.02
CA THR A 304 -28.53 26.62 -13.59
C THR A 304 -27.75 27.78 -12.96
N VAL A 305 -27.15 28.61 -13.80
CA VAL A 305 -26.44 29.83 -13.39
C VAL A 305 -27.21 31.04 -13.93
N THR A 306 -27.66 31.90 -13.05
CA THR A 306 -28.45 33.10 -13.41
C THR A 306 -27.53 34.32 -13.41
N ASP A 307 -27.32 34.91 -14.58
CA ASP A 307 -26.64 36.20 -14.77
C ASP A 307 -27.66 37.35 -14.60
N PRO A 308 -27.65 38.08 -13.47
CA PRO A 308 -28.62 39.15 -13.21
C PRO A 308 -28.51 40.31 -14.21
N ASP A 309 -27.34 40.51 -14.80
CA ASP A 309 -27.08 41.56 -15.78
C ASP A 309 -27.14 41.01 -17.21
N GLY A 310 -27.68 39.80 -17.41
CA GLY A 310 -27.71 39.16 -18.72
C GLY A 310 -28.49 39.98 -19.74
N ALA A 311 -29.58 40.65 -19.32
CA ALA A 311 -30.45 41.40 -20.22
C ALA A 311 -29.95 42.83 -20.53
N SER A 312 -28.96 43.34 -19.79
CA SER A 312 -28.51 44.74 -19.91
C SER A 312 -27.48 44.95 -21.02
N LEU A 313 -26.72 43.90 -21.38
CA LEU A 313 -25.72 43.92 -22.45
C LEU A 313 -25.78 42.63 -23.25
N ARG A 314 -25.41 42.71 -24.54
CA ARG A 314 -25.17 41.50 -25.33
C ARG A 314 -23.94 40.78 -24.79
N LYS A 315 -24.16 39.60 -24.19
CA LYS A 315 -23.09 38.74 -23.66
C LYS A 315 -23.08 37.40 -24.38
N PHE A 316 -21.89 36.85 -24.53
CA PHE A 316 -21.62 35.48 -24.92
C PHE A 316 -21.14 34.73 -23.68
N TYR A 317 -21.49 33.45 -23.57
CA TYR A 317 -21.15 32.62 -22.42
C TYR A 317 -20.36 31.40 -22.85
N ARG A 318 -19.41 30.97 -22.03
CA ARG A 318 -18.74 29.67 -22.12
C ARG A 318 -18.63 29.06 -20.74
N VAL A 319 -18.55 27.74 -20.71
CA VAL A 319 -18.40 26.98 -19.46
C VAL A 319 -17.04 26.30 -19.49
N GLN A 320 -16.20 26.62 -18.52
CA GLN A 320 -14.98 25.91 -18.27
C GLN A 320 -15.26 24.80 -17.25
N VAL A 321 -14.93 23.56 -17.62
CA VAL A 321 -15.02 22.38 -16.75
C VAL A 321 -13.60 21.98 -16.37
N SER A 322 -13.37 21.69 -15.10
CA SER A 322 -12.10 21.11 -14.64
C SER A 322 -12.33 19.95 -13.69
N TYR A 323 -11.45 18.96 -13.81
CA TYR A 323 -11.30 17.85 -12.88
C TYR A 323 -10.05 18.11 -12.01
N PRO A 324 -10.17 18.19 -10.68
CA PRO A 324 -9.01 18.22 -9.77
C PRO A 324 -8.07 17.04 -9.91
#